data_AF-A0A8W7PNE0-F1
#
_entry.id   AF-A0A8W7PNE0-F1
#
_cell.length_a   1.000
_cell.length_b   1.000
_cell.length_c   1.000
_cell.angle_alpha   90.00
_cell.angle_beta   90.00
_cell.angle_gamma   90.00
#
_symmetry.space_group_name_H-M   'P 1'
#
loop_
_entity.id
_entity.type
_entity.pdbx_description
1 polymer ?
#
loop_
_entity_poly.entity_id
_entity_poly.type
_entity_poly.pdbx_seq_one_letter_code
_entity_poly.pdbx_strand_id
1 'polypeptide(L)'
;MFSFKREIDFTGYSFIVPSVSVGNVPQLAADAVIETLQLEPIGLLWSPALVPIVGAPAFEHTGGSDAITTTAELYVSQEKKLLVLQLRAPLVGPLRQTFLDELGDFVRDQKFSHAILLSSCFSHEKFDIRTGPFRYVANEQYEAQSPDAAHLKDDRWTKHSGGVIHGGGFASKLLDGLTARQVPAVVFFMYVSEGDNTAEGLMLARMLNAISGERLLASERTDFRWPSSWKHLFGTAHPRTLY
;
A
#
# COMPACT_ATOMS: atom_id res chain seq x y z
N MET A 1 6.97 12.11 12.10
CA MET A 1 7.21 13.42 11.45
C MET A 1 7.40 13.27 9.94
N PHE A 2 6.56 13.96 9.17
CA PHE A 2 6.61 14.00 7.71
C PHE A 2 7.58 15.10 7.24
N SER A 3 8.43 14.78 6.27
CA SER A 3 9.36 15.72 5.66
C SER A 3 9.13 15.76 4.16
N PHE A 4 8.61 16.87 3.65
CA PHE A 4 8.28 17.05 2.23
C PHE A 4 9.33 17.91 1.53
N LYS A 5 9.59 17.59 0.25
CA LYS A 5 10.50 18.36 -0.61
C LYS A 5 9.88 19.68 -1.10
N ARG A 6 8.55 19.76 -1.11
CA ARG A 6 7.76 20.95 -1.45
C ARG A 6 6.38 20.86 -0.80
N GLU A 7 5.71 22.00 -0.63
CA GLU A 7 4.33 22.05 -0.17
C GLU A 7 3.37 21.54 -1.26
N ILE A 8 2.42 20.70 -0.87
CA ILE A 8 1.32 20.20 -1.71
C ILE A 8 0.05 20.20 -0.88
N ASP A 9 -1.05 20.68 -1.44
CA ASP A 9 -2.38 20.49 -0.87
C ASP A 9 -2.93 19.12 -1.28
N PHE A 10 -3.08 18.23 -0.30
CA PHE A 10 -3.63 16.89 -0.50
C PHE A 10 -5.15 16.83 -0.40
N THR A 11 -5.83 17.99 -0.34
CA THR A 11 -7.29 18.03 -0.28
C THR A 11 -7.90 17.28 -1.47
N GLY A 12 -8.69 16.26 -1.15
CA GLY A 12 -9.36 15.41 -2.15
C GLY A 12 -8.48 14.30 -2.75
N TYR A 13 -7.22 14.18 -2.37
CA TYR A 13 -6.35 13.07 -2.81
C TYR A 13 -6.80 11.75 -2.18
N SER A 14 -6.60 10.64 -2.87
CA SER A 14 -6.62 9.31 -2.25
C SER A 14 -5.24 8.97 -1.70
N PHE A 15 -5.17 8.33 -0.53
CA PHE A 15 -3.91 7.91 0.07
C PHE A 15 -3.80 6.38 0.17
N ILE A 16 -2.83 5.79 -0.52
CA ILE A 16 -2.52 4.35 -0.42
C ILE A 16 -1.50 4.12 0.68
N VAL A 17 -1.85 3.24 1.62
CA VAL A 17 -0.98 2.86 2.75
C VAL A 17 -0.80 1.34 2.77
N PRO A 18 0.39 0.81 2.45
CA PRO A 18 0.68 -0.61 2.57
C PRO A 18 0.96 -1.00 4.01
N SER A 19 0.15 -1.91 4.55
CA SER A 19 0.44 -2.58 5.81
C SER A 19 1.55 -3.60 5.59
N VAL A 20 2.56 -3.61 6.46
CA VAL A 20 3.59 -4.67 6.44
C VAL A 20 2.94 -5.95 6.99
N SER A 21 2.63 -6.88 6.09
CA SER A 21 1.83 -8.09 6.33
C SER A 21 2.34 -9.30 5.52
N VAL A 22 1.67 -10.45 5.65
CA VAL A 22 2.10 -11.76 5.09
C VAL A 22 2.59 -11.66 3.65
N GLY A 23 3.78 -12.20 3.38
CA GLY A 23 4.39 -12.20 2.04
C GLY A 23 4.80 -10.83 1.50
N ASN A 24 4.74 -9.78 2.32
CA ASN A 24 5.04 -8.38 1.94
C ASN A 24 4.26 -7.88 0.71
N VAL A 25 3.13 -8.54 0.39
CA VAL A 25 2.34 -8.28 -0.82
C VAL A 25 1.85 -6.83 -0.92
N PRO A 26 1.43 -6.15 0.15
CA PRO A 26 1.07 -4.74 0.07
C PRO A 26 2.23 -3.83 -0.33
N GLN A 27 3.45 -4.14 0.12
CA GLN A 27 4.65 -3.36 -0.20
C GLN A 27 5.03 -3.59 -1.67
N LEU A 28 4.91 -4.83 -2.16
CA LEU A 28 5.10 -5.17 -3.57
C LEU A 28 4.03 -4.50 -4.46
N ALA A 29 2.79 -4.42 -4.00
CA ALA A 29 1.72 -3.71 -4.70
C ALA A 29 1.98 -2.20 -4.76
N ALA A 30 2.44 -1.60 -3.66
CA ALA A 30 2.87 -0.19 -3.65
C ALA A 30 4.03 0.05 -4.63
N ASP A 31 5.03 -0.84 -4.67
CA ASP A 31 6.11 -0.80 -5.66
C ASP A 31 5.57 -0.81 -7.10
N ALA A 32 4.65 -1.73 -7.39
CA ALA A 32 4.05 -1.84 -8.71
C ALA A 32 3.28 -0.57 -9.11
N VAL A 33 2.54 0.03 -8.18
CA VAL A 33 1.83 1.30 -8.42
C VAL A 33 2.82 2.44 -8.67
N ILE A 34 3.85 2.58 -7.83
CA ILE A 34 4.86 3.64 -7.95
C ILE A 34 5.61 3.54 -9.29
N GLU A 35 6.07 2.34 -9.65
CA GLU A 35 6.77 2.09 -10.91
C GLU A 35 5.82 2.30 -12.09
N THR A 36 4.61 1.75 -12.04
CA THR A 36 3.70 1.83 -13.19
C THR A 36 3.24 3.24 -13.47
N LEU A 37 2.99 4.04 -12.44
CA LEU A 37 2.56 5.42 -12.62
C LEU A 37 3.74 6.40 -12.68
N GLN A 38 4.98 5.90 -12.58
CA GLN A 38 6.21 6.68 -12.54
C GLN A 38 6.10 7.82 -11.50
N LEU A 39 5.60 7.49 -10.31
CA LEU A 39 5.28 8.49 -9.28
C LEU A 39 6.53 9.25 -8.82
N GLU A 40 6.37 10.55 -8.56
CA GLU A 40 7.46 11.41 -8.12
C GLU A 40 7.68 11.27 -6.61
N PRO A 41 8.93 11.10 -6.13
CA PRO A 41 9.23 11.06 -4.70
C PRO A 41 9.07 12.45 -4.09
N ILE A 42 8.08 12.63 -3.22
CA ILE A 42 7.70 13.93 -2.65
C ILE A 42 8.21 14.15 -1.22
N GLY A 43 8.54 13.09 -0.50
CA GLY A 43 8.95 13.23 0.90
C GLY A 43 9.28 11.91 1.57
N LEU A 44 9.65 12.03 2.84
CA LEU A 44 10.05 10.94 3.73
C LEU A 44 9.18 10.99 4.99
N LEU A 45 8.95 9.84 5.58
CA LEU A 45 8.30 9.72 6.88
C LEU A 45 9.34 9.23 7.90
N TRP A 46 9.62 10.05 8.91
CA TRP A 46 10.47 9.66 10.02
C TRP A 46 9.64 9.38 11.27
N SER A 47 9.96 8.30 11.99
CA SER A 47 9.39 8.00 13.29
C SER A 47 10.31 7.04 14.04
N PRO A 48 10.40 7.13 15.38
CA PRO A 48 11.07 6.12 16.20
C PRO A 48 10.54 4.70 16.02
N ALA A 49 9.31 4.54 15.51
CA ALA A 49 8.72 3.24 15.21
C ALA A 49 9.28 2.57 13.95
N LEU A 50 10.06 3.28 13.12
CA LEU A 50 10.61 2.76 11.87
C LEU A 50 12.02 2.22 12.08
N VAL A 51 12.28 0.99 11.64
CA VAL A 51 13.64 0.43 11.60
C VAL A 51 14.42 1.15 10.50
N PRO A 52 15.58 1.78 10.79
CA PRO A 52 16.31 2.58 9.81
C PRO A 52 16.93 1.70 8.72
N ILE A 53 16.61 2.02 7.47
CA ILE A 53 17.16 1.40 6.25
C ILE A 53 17.62 2.52 5.34
N VAL A 54 18.78 2.30 4.70
CA VAL A 54 19.26 3.07 3.54
C VAL A 54 19.78 2.06 2.52
N GLY A 55 19.44 2.27 1.25
CA GLY A 55 19.90 1.43 0.16
C GLY A 55 19.90 2.15 -1.18
N ALA A 56 20.29 1.42 -2.23
CA ALA A 56 20.24 1.89 -3.61
C ALA A 56 18.81 2.30 -4.01
N PRO A 57 18.65 3.16 -5.04
CA PRO A 57 17.34 3.53 -5.56
C PRO A 57 16.51 2.30 -5.93
N ALA A 58 15.29 2.21 -5.43
CA ALA A 58 14.40 1.11 -5.74
C ALA A 58 13.81 1.22 -7.15
N PHE A 59 13.68 2.45 -7.67
CA PHE A 59 13.04 2.79 -8.93
C PHE A 59 13.98 3.61 -9.83
N GLU A 60 14.12 3.22 -11.10
CA GLU A 60 15.02 3.89 -12.05
C GLU A 60 14.57 5.34 -12.35
N HIS A 61 13.26 5.59 -12.42
CA HIS A 61 12.73 6.92 -12.76
C HIS A 61 12.85 7.96 -11.64
N THR A 62 13.14 7.50 -10.42
CA THR A 62 13.20 8.37 -9.23
C THR A 62 14.58 8.98 -8.98
N GLY A 63 15.59 8.61 -9.78
CA GLY A 63 16.97 8.92 -9.46
C GLY A 63 17.88 9.29 -10.61
N GLY A 64 18.41 10.51 -10.56
CA GLY A 64 19.79 10.78 -10.96
C GLY A 64 20.80 10.12 -10.00
N SER A 65 22.09 10.44 -10.12
CA SER A 65 23.20 9.71 -9.48
C SER A 65 23.14 9.55 -7.95
N ASP A 66 22.39 10.41 -7.24
CA ASP A 66 22.44 10.51 -5.77
C ASP A 66 21.17 9.99 -5.07
N ALA A 67 20.25 9.37 -5.81
CA ALA A 67 19.03 8.84 -5.20
C ALA A 67 19.34 7.67 -4.25
N ILE A 68 18.58 7.60 -3.16
CA ILE A 68 18.62 6.51 -2.19
C ILE A 68 17.21 6.11 -1.84
N THR A 69 17.05 4.85 -1.42
CA THR A 69 15.81 4.36 -0.81
C THR A 69 15.98 4.35 0.69
N THR A 70 14.97 4.82 1.41
CA THR A 70 14.91 4.77 2.88
C THR A 70 13.73 3.93 3.38
N THR A 71 13.55 3.83 4.70
CA THR A 71 12.51 2.98 5.30
C THR A 71 11.08 3.37 4.90
N ALA A 72 10.77 4.66 4.85
CA ALA A 72 9.41 5.14 4.63
C ALA A 72 9.39 6.39 3.76
N GLU A 73 8.85 6.25 2.55
CA GLU A 73 8.94 7.25 1.49
C GLU A 73 7.55 7.51 0.90
N LEU A 74 7.32 8.75 0.50
CA LEU A 74 6.06 9.22 -0.07
C LEU A 74 6.25 9.55 -1.54
N TYR A 75 5.33 9.05 -2.36
CA TYR A 75 5.31 9.24 -3.80
C TYR A 75 3.96 9.80 -4.24
N VAL A 76 3.96 10.75 -5.17
CA VAL A 76 2.77 11.50 -5.55
C VAL A 76 2.50 11.45 -7.05
N SER A 77 1.22 11.43 -7.43
CA SER A 77 0.74 11.86 -8.74
C SER A 77 -0.28 12.97 -8.53
N GLN A 78 0.06 14.18 -8.99
CA GLN A 78 -0.85 15.33 -8.91
C GLN A 78 -2.01 15.18 -9.91
N GLU A 79 -1.72 14.66 -11.12
CA GLU A 79 -2.72 14.38 -12.15
C GLU A 79 -3.84 13.46 -11.63
N LYS A 80 -3.46 12.38 -10.93
CA LYS A 80 -4.40 11.39 -10.40
C LYS A 80 -4.87 11.70 -8.98
N LYS A 81 -4.40 12.81 -8.39
CA LYS A 81 -4.62 13.15 -6.97
C LYS A 81 -4.36 11.96 -6.05
N LEU A 82 -3.18 11.37 -6.18
CA LEU A 82 -2.79 10.15 -5.48
C LEU A 82 -1.53 10.38 -4.67
N LEU A 83 -1.55 9.96 -3.41
CA LEU A 83 -0.35 9.78 -2.59
C LEU A 83 -0.18 8.29 -2.27
N VAL A 84 1.06 7.81 -2.29
CA VAL A 84 1.42 6.44 -1.94
C VAL A 84 2.53 6.47 -0.91
N LEU A 85 2.31 5.81 0.23
CA LEU A 85 3.38 5.48 1.18
C LEU A 85 4.04 4.18 0.73
N GLN A 86 5.37 4.11 0.77
CA GLN A 86 6.11 2.87 0.68
C GLN A 86 6.84 2.62 2.00
N LEU A 87 6.76 1.39 2.51
CA LEU A 87 7.44 0.94 3.71
C LEU A 87 8.39 -0.22 3.37
N ARG A 88 9.67 -0.09 3.74
CA ARG A 88 10.70 -1.12 3.51
C ARG A 88 10.99 -1.98 4.73
N ALA A 89 10.43 -1.65 5.90
CA ALA A 89 10.62 -2.39 7.14
C ALA A 89 9.33 -2.47 7.97
N PRO A 90 9.16 -3.51 8.81
CA PRO A 90 8.10 -3.55 9.80
C PRO A 90 8.28 -2.45 10.88
N LEU A 91 7.18 -2.14 11.57
CA LEU A 91 7.17 -1.21 12.69
C LEU A 91 7.65 -1.87 13.99
N VAL A 92 8.46 -1.15 14.76
CA VAL A 92 8.86 -1.50 16.12
C VAL A 92 7.61 -1.62 17.01
N GLY A 93 7.36 -2.82 17.54
CA GLY A 93 6.10 -3.19 18.21
C GLY A 93 5.60 -2.20 19.26
N PRO A 94 6.41 -1.85 20.28
CA PRO A 94 6.00 -0.92 21.34
C PRO A 94 5.64 0.50 20.85
N LEU A 95 6.18 0.94 19.72
CA LEU A 95 6.02 2.29 19.19
C LEU A 95 4.96 2.36 18.07
N ARG A 96 4.41 1.21 17.70
CA ARG A 96 3.47 1.06 16.58
C ARG A 96 2.23 1.92 16.76
N GLN A 97 1.63 1.95 17.94
CA GLN A 97 0.38 2.67 18.16
C GLN A 97 0.58 4.18 17.95
N THR A 98 1.63 4.75 18.52
CA THR A 98 2.01 6.16 18.32
C THR A 98 2.20 6.50 16.84
N PHE A 99 2.89 5.62 16.09
CA PHE A 99 3.05 5.81 14.64
C PHE A 99 1.71 5.82 13.90
N LEU A 100 0.80 4.90 14.23
CA LEU A 100 -0.52 4.83 13.61
C LEU A 100 -1.39 6.04 13.95
N ASP A 101 -1.28 6.56 15.17
CA ASP A 101 -1.98 7.77 15.59
C ASP A 101 -1.47 9.00 14.84
N GLU A 102 -0.15 9.18 14.74
CA GLU A 102 0.46 10.25 13.95
C GLU A 102 0.07 10.17 12.46
N LEU A 103 0.07 8.95 11.90
CA LEU A 103 -0.33 8.73 10.51
C LEU A 103 -1.82 9.05 10.32
N GLY A 104 -2.68 8.62 11.24
CA GLY A 104 -4.11 8.91 11.19
C GLY A 104 -4.42 10.40 11.33
N ASP A 105 -3.70 11.10 12.20
CA ASP A 105 -3.78 12.56 12.36
C ASP A 105 -3.37 13.26 11.07
N PHE A 106 -2.27 12.83 10.44
CA PHE A 106 -1.85 13.33 9.15
C PHE A 106 -2.93 13.17 8.07
N VAL A 107 -3.56 11.99 7.95
CA VAL A 107 -4.61 11.79 6.93
C VAL A 107 -5.79 12.73 7.16
N ARG A 108 -6.22 12.90 8.41
CA ARG A 108 -7.30 13.82 8.77
C ARG A 108 -6.93 15.27 8.44
N ASP A 109 -5.78 15.72 8.90
CA ASP A 109 -5.39 17.13 8.87
C ASP A 109 -5.11 17.61 7.44
N GLN A 110 -4.61 16.72 6.57
CA GLN A 110 -4.39 16.97 5.15
C GLN A 110 -5.65 16.81 4.27
N LYS A 111 -6.79 16.43 4.87
CA LYS A 111 -8.10 16.36 4.19
C LYS A 111 -8.10 15.48 2.93
N PHE A 112 -7.46 14.33 3.00
CA PHE A 112 -7.59 13.31 1.96
C PHE A 112 -9.06 12.93 1.77
N SER A 113 -9.45 12.63 0.52
CA SER A 113 -10.82 12.17 0.24
C SER A 113 -11.09 10.83 0.90
N HIS A 114 -10.11 9.92 0.89
CA HIS A 114 -10.14 8.65 1.59
C HIS A 114 -8.75 8.00 1.64
N ALA A 115 -8.59 7.02 2.52
CA ALA A 115 -7.42 6.15 2.59
C ALA A 115 -7.74 4.72 2.11
N ILE A 116 -6.83 4.12 1.35
CA ILE A 116 -6.88 2.72 0.93
C ILE A 116 -5.72 1.99 1.61
N LEU A 117 -6.05 1.12 2.56
CA LEU A 117 -5.10 0.35 3.35
C LEU A 117 -4.91 -1.01 2.68
N LEU A 118 -3.74 -1.24 2.09
CA LEU A 118 -3.42 -2.52 1.47
C LEU A 118 -2.92 -3.50 2.52
N SER A 119 -3.42 -4.74 2.48
CA SER A 119 -3.04 -5.79 3.42
C SER A 119 -3.01 -7.17 2.74
N SER A 120 -2.50 -8.16 3.45
CA SER A 120 -2.48 -9.57 3.08
C SER A 120 -2.59 -10.42 4.34
N CYS A 121 -3.13 -11.63 4.21
CA CYS A 121 -3.36 -12.53 5.34
C CYS A 121 -3.02 -13.97 4.96
N PHE A 122 -2.94 -14.86 5.96
CA PHE A 122 -2.53 -16.24 5.71
C PHE A 122 -3.53 -17.00 4.85
N SER A 123 -3.03 -17.69 3.82
CA SER A 123 -3.84 -18.47 2.89
C SER A 123 -4.73 -19.54 3.54
N HIS A 124 -4.26 -20.15 4.64
CA HIS A 124 -5.02 -21.16 5.39
C HIS A 124 -6.26 -20.61 6.09
N GLU A 125 -6.39 -19.30 6.22
CA GLU A 125 -7.59 -18.64 6.77
C GLU A 125 -8.73 -18.54 5.73
N LYS A 126 -8.47 -18.90 4.46
CA LYS A 126 -9.50 -18.92 3.41
C LYS A 126 -10.28 -20.23 3.44
N PHE A 127 -11.29 -20.28 4.30
CA PHE A 127 -12.14 -21.48 4.41
C PHE A 127 -13.13 -21.66 3.25
N ASP A 128 -13.63 -20.59 2.64
CA ASP A 128 -14.53 -20.70 1.47
C ASP A 128 -13.74 -20.67 0.16
N ILE A 129 -13.51 -21.85 -0.42
CA ILE A 129 -12.76 -22.01 -1.68
C ILE A 129 -13.48 -21.46 -2.91
N ARG A 130 -14.81 -21.24 -2.87
CA ARG A 130 -15.64 -20.85 -4.03
C ARG A 130 -15.52 -19.37 -4.38
N THR A 131 -15.10 -18.56 -3.41
CA THR A 131 -14.94 -17.12 -3.55
C THR A 131 -13.53 -16.75 -4.02
N GLY A 132 -13.38 -15.58 -4.63
CA GLY A 132 -12.08 -15.03 -4.99
C GLY A 132 -11.14 -14.83 -3.78
N PRO A 133 -9.84 -14.59 -4.00
CA PRO A 133 -8.86 -14.45 -2.93
C PRO A 133 -8.92 -13.09 -2.22
N PHE A 134 -9.75 -12.15 -2.69
CA PHE A 134 -9.80 -10.77 -2.20
C PHE A 134 -10.93 -10.55 -1.20
N ARG A 135 -10.67 -9.69 -0.23
CA ARG A 135 -11.60 -9.26 0.80
C ARG A 135 -11.42 -7.79 1.11
N TYR A 136 -12.46 -7.18 1.63
CA TYR A 136 -12.38 -5.80 2.12
C TYR A 136 -13.12 -5.59 3.43
N VAL A 137 -12.70 -4.57 4.18
CA VAL A 137 -13.43 -4.00 5.31
C VAL A 137 -13.42 -2.48 5.14
N ALA A 138 -14.59 -1.87 5.01
CA ALA A 138 -14.73 -0.42 4.88
C ALA A 138 -15.42 0.14 6.14
N ASN A 139 -15.06 1.36 6.54
CA ASN A 139 -15.83 2.08 7.54
C ASN A 139 -17.05 2.78 6.92
N GLU A 140 -17.99 3.20 7.76
CA GLU A 140 -19.24 3.84 7.32
C GLU A 140 -18.97 5.12 6.51
N GLN A 141 -17.93 5.86 6.88
CA GLN A 141 -17.51 7.08 6.18
C GLN A 141 -17.08 6.78 4.74
N TYR A 142 -16.33 5.69 4.52
CA TYR A 142 -15.98 5.25 3.17
C TYR A 142 -17.22 4.86 2.37
N GLU A 143 -18.10 4.03 2.95
CA GLU A 143 -19.31 3.56 2.26
C GLU A 143 -20.27 4.71 1.90
N ALA A 144 -20.32 5.76 2.72
CA ALA A 144 -21.21 6.91 2.51
C ALA A 144 -20.60 8.04 1.65
N GLN A 145 -19.29 8.26 1.71
CA GLN A 145 -18.64 9.47 1.18
C GLN A 145 -17.65 9.19 0.05
N SER A 146 -17.08 7.99 -0.03
CA SER A 146 -16.08 7.69 -1.05
C SER A 146 -16.74 7.51 -2.42
N PRO A 147 -16.25 8.18 -3.48
CA PRO A 147 -16.74 7.94 -4.84
C PRO A 147 -16.51 6.49 -5.29
N ASP A 148 -15.49 5.84 -4.72
CA ASP A 148 -15.09 4.48 -5.06
C ASP A 148 -15.92 3.39 -4.35
N ALA A 149 -16.74 3.75 -3.35
CA ALA A 149 -17.55 2.80 -2.61
C ALA A 149 -18.56 2.05 -3.50
N ALA A 150 -19.01 2.66 -4.59
CA ALA A 150 -19.90 2.01 -5.56
C ALA A 150 -19.22 0.81 -6.24
N HIS A 151 -17.90 0.84 -6.44
CA HIS A 151 -17.16 -0.24 -7.07
C HIS A 151 -17.09 -1.49 -6.19
N LEU A 152 -17.21 -1.34 -4.86
CA LEU A 152 -17.25 -2.45 -3.90
C LEU A 152 -18.54 -3.27 -3.93
N LYS A 153 -19.56 -2.81 -4.66
CA LYS A 153 -20.84 -3.52 -4.85
C LYS A 153 -20.79 -4.57 -5.98
N ASP A 154 -19.69 -4.64 -6.71
CA ASP A 154 -19.45 -5.67 -7.72
C ASP A 154 -19.24 -7.04 -7.06
N ASP A 155 -19.84 -8.09 -7.62
CA ASP A 155 -19.77 -9.47 -7.12
C ASP A 155 -18.33 -10.03 -7.04
N ARG A 156 -17.37 -9.40 -7.72
CA ARG A 156 -15.94 -9.73 -7.60
C ARG A 156 -15.36 -9.44 -6.22
N TRP A 157 -16.02 -8.60 -5.41
CA TRP A 157 -15.56 -8.23 -4.07
C TRP A 157 -16.38 -8.90 -2.98
N THR A 158 -15.69 -9.50 -2.02
CA THR A 158 -16.35 -10.11 -0.86
C THR A 158 -16.05 -9.27 0.39
N LYS A 159 -17.09 -8.69 0.99
CA LYS A 159 -16.97 -8.00 2.28
C LYS A 159 -16.57 -9.02 3.34
N HIS A 160 -15.54 -8.71 4.13
CA HIS A 160 -15.13 -9.56 5.23
C HIS A 160 -16.13 -9.39 6.38
N SER A 161 -16.67 -10.51 6.87
CA SER A 161 -17.78 -10.58 7.82
C SER A 161 -17.41 -10.19 9.27
N GLY A 162 -16.28 -9.50 9.45
CA GLY A 162 -15.68 -9.22 10.76
C GLY A 162 -14.80 -10.35 11.27
N GLY A 163 -14.03 -10.05 12.31
CA GLY A 163 -13.01 -10.94 12.87
C GLY A 163 -11.60 -10.38 12.70
N VAL A 164 -10.63 -11.14 13.20
CA VAL A 164 -9.21 -10.78 13.11
C VAL A 164 -8.67 -11.15 11.74
N ILE A 165 -8.05 -10.20 11.05
CA ILE A 165 -7.28 -10.48 9.83
C ILE A 165 -5.91 -11.02 10.24
N HIS A 166 -5.81 -12.34 10.41
CA HIS A 166 -4.57 -13.00 10.86
C HIS A 166 -3.45 -12.78 9.84
N GLY A 167 -2.35 -12.16 10.30
CA GLY A 167 -1.24 -11.78 9.45
C GLY A 167 -1.42 -10.43 8.73
N GLY A 168 -2.55 -9.73 8.91
CA GLY A 168 -2.90 -8.46 8.23
C GLY A 168 -2.04 -7.23 8.56
N GLY A 169 -1.02 -7.39 9.41
CA GLY A 169 -0.15 -6.30 9.86
C GLY A 169 -0.89 -5.28 10.72
N PHE A 170 -0.75 -3.99 10.39
CA PHE A 170 -1.38 -2.88 11.11
C PHE A 170 -2.66 -2.35 10.47
N ALA A 171 -3.09 -2.87 9.31
CA ALA A 171 -4.19 -2.32 8.52
C ALA A 171 -5.49 -2.14 9.33
N SER A 172 -5.94 -3.16 10.05
CA SER A 172 -7.16 -3.08 10.87
C SER A 172 -7.07 -2.02 11.97
N LYS A 173 -5.92 -1.93 12.65
CA LYS A 173 -5.71 -0.91 13.70
C LYS A 173 -5.72 0.51 13.14
N LEU A 174 -5.14 0.70 11.95
CA LEU A 174 -5.17 1.99 11.28
C LEU A 174 -6.59 2.32 10.80
N LEU A 175 -7.36 1.33 10.31
CA LEU A 175 -8.78 1.52 9.98
C LEU A 175 -9.59 2.00 11.19
N ASP A 176 -9.40 1.38 12.36
CA ASP A 176 -10.06 1.80 13.61
C ASP A 176 -9.66 3.24 13.97
N GLY A 177 -8.37 3.57 13.87
CA GLY A 177 -7.86 4.91 14.14
C GLY A 177 -8.40 5.97 13.18
N LEU A 178 -8.58 5.65 11.91
CA LEU A 178 -9.19 6.53 10.90
C LEU A 178 -10.70 6.67 11.10
N THR A 179 -11.37 5.61 11.51
CA THR A 179 -12.80 5.62 11.87
C THR A 179 -13.07 6.54 13.06
N ALA A 180 -12.24 6.46 14.11
CA ALA A 180 -12.32 7.37 15.26
C ALA A 180 -12.12 8.85 14.86
N ARG A 181 -11.36 9.10 13.78
CA ARG A 181 -11.10 10.43 13.21
C ARG A 181 -12.10 10.85 12.13
N GLN A 182 -13.16 10.05 11.89
CA GLN A 182 -14.15 10.28 10.85
C GLN A 182 -13.56 10.39 9.44
N VAL A 183 -12.44 9.70 9.18
CA VAL A 183 -11.79 9.67 7.87
C VAL A 183 -12.32 8.47 7.06
N PRO A 184 -12.83 8.68 5.84
CA PRO A 184 -13.20 7.59 4.94
C PRO A 184 -12.02 6.65 4.68
N ALA A 185 -12.15 5.37 5.02
CA ALA A 185 -11.09 4.40 4.82
C ALA A 185 -11.60 2.98 4.52
N VAL A 186 -10.82 2.26 3.72
CA VAL A 186 -11.06 0.85 3.40
C VAL A 186 -9.77 0.05 3.55
N VAL A 187 -9.85 -1.12 4.19
CA VAL A 187 -8.84 -2.17 4.13
C VAL A 187 -9.17 -3.08 2.97
N PHE A 188 -8.21 -3.25 2.06
CA PHE A 188 -8.32 -4.16 0.94
C PHE A 188 -7.19 -5.20 1.02
N PHE A 189 -7.55 -6.48 1.05
CA PHE A 189 -6.59 -7.54 1.33
C PHE A 189 -6.83 -8.82 0.54
N MET A 190 -5.79 -9.65 0.47
CA MET A 190 -5.88 -10.99 -0.12
C MET A 190 -5.25 -12.08 0.75
N TYR A 191 -5.68 -13.31 0.52
CA TYR A 191 -5.13 -14.51 1.13
C TYR A 191 -3.85 -14.95 0.39
N VAL A 192 -2.75 -15.14 1.11
CA VAL A 192 -1.41 -15.36 0.56
C VAL A 192 -0.64 -16.41 1.37
N SER A 193 0.12 -17.25 0.68
CA SER A 193 1.18 -18.06 1.28
C SER A 193 2.52 -17.36 1.11
N GLU A 194 3.38 -17.38 2.12
CA GLU A 194 4.73 -16.82 1.99
C GLU A 194 5.55 -17.54 0.91
N GLY A 195 6.40 -16.79 0.23
CA GLY A 195 7.28 -17.29 -0.82
C GLY A 195 7.66 -16.19 -1.81
N ASP A 196 7.77 -16.56 -3.09
CA ASP A 196 7.80 -15.58 -4.18
C ASP A 196 6.40 -15.02 -4.39
N ASN A 197 6.17 -13.82 -3.87
CA ASN A 197 4.88 -13.15 -3.97
C ASN A 197 4.84 -11.98 -4.96
N THR A 198 5.76 -11.97 -5.93
CA THR A 198 5.82 -10.94 -6.98
C THR A 198 4.53 -10.91 -7.80
N ALA A 199 3.97 -12.07 -8.14
CA ALA A 199 2.71 -12.19 -8.86
C ALA A 199 1.52 -11.67 -8.04
N GLU A 200 1.44 -11.99 -6.76
CA GLU A 200 0.40 -11.50 -5.85
C GLU A 200 0.50 -9.97 -5.66
N GLY A 201 1.71 -9.41 -5.61
CA GLY A 201 1.92 -7.96 -5.55
C GLY A 201 1.33 -7.24 -6.77
N LEU A 202 1.60 -7.75 -7.97
CA LEU A 202 1.00 -7.25 -9.21
C LEU A 202 -0.52 -7.46 -9.22
N MET A 203 -1.01 -8.60 -8.73
CA MET A 203 -2.45 -8.89 -8.67
C MET A 203 -3.18 -7.94 -7.72
N LEU A 204 -2.60 -7.63 -6.56
CA LEU A 204 -3.15 -6.69 -5.60
C LEU A 204 -3.16 -5.26 -6.18
N ALA A 205 -2.13 -4.86 -6.94
CA ALA A 205 -2.11 -3.58 -7.66
C ALA A 205 -3.21 -3.49 -8.75
N ARG A 206 -3.44 -4.57 -9.51
CA ARG A 206 -4.55 -4.66 -10.48
C ARG A 206 -5.91 -4.50 -9.80
N MET A 207 -6.10 -5.15 -8.66
CA MET A 207 -7.37 -5.04 -7.93
C MET A 207 -7.55 -3.66 -7.30
N LEU A 208 -6.47 -3.05 -6.82
CA LEU A 208 -6.48 -1.65 -6.40
C LEU A 208 -6.96 -0.73 -7.55
N ASN A 209 -6.48 -0.94 -8.78
CA ASN A 209 -7.00 -0.18 -9.93
C ASN A 209 -8.50 -0.40 -10.13
N ALA A 210 -8.97 -1.64 -10.01
CA ALA A 210 -10.39 -1.97 -10.19
C ALA A 210 -11.28 -1.31 -9.11
N ILE A 211 -10.87 -1.29 -7.83
CA ILE A 211 -11.64 -0.60 -6.78
C ILE A 211 -11.60 0.93 -6.96
N SER A 212 -10.55 1.47 -7.57
CA SER A 212 -10.44 2.90 -7.90
C SER A 212 -11.15 3.30 -9.21
N GLY A 213 -12.00 2.43 -9.77
CA GLY A 213 -12.74 2.71 -11.01
C GLY A 213 -11.85 2.77 -12.25
N GLU A 214 -10.78 1.98 -12.28
CA GLU A 214 -9.78 1.91 -13.35
C GLU A 214 -9.01 3.22 -13.60
N ARG A 215 -9.06 4.17 -12.65
CA ARG A 215 -8.43 5.49 -12.78
C ARG A 215 -6.89 5.47 -12.67
N LEU A 216 -6.30 4.41 -12.11
CA LEU A 216 -4.84 4.32 -11.95
C LEU A 216 -4.17 4.00 -13.29
N LEU A 217 -4.60 2.91 -13.94
CA LEU A 217 -4.15 2.58 -15.29
C LEU A 217 -4.97 3.35 -16.32
N ALA A 218 -4.49 4.55 -16.70
CA ALA A 218 -5.04 5.26 -17.84
C ALA A 218 -4.84 4.46 -19.15
N SER A 219 -5.68 4.71 -20.14
CA SER A 219 -5.89 3.95 -21.38
C SER A 219 -4.66 3.55 -22.22
N GLU A 220 -3.47 4.11 -21.96
CA GLU A 220 -2.23 3.77 -22.67
C GLU A 220 -1.46 2.58 -22.07
N ARG A 221 -1.72 2.22 -20.80
CA ARG A 221 -1.05 1.08 -20.16
C ARG A 221 -2.02 -0.07 -19.96
N THR A 222 -1.63 -1.25 -20.43
CA THR A 222 -2.43 -2.47 -20.32
C THR A 222 -2.26 -3.20 -19.00
N ASP A 223 -1.16 -2.96 -18.26
CA ASP A 223 -0.87 -3.67 -17.02
C ASP A 223 0.14 -2.95 -16.11
N PHE A 224 0.21 -3.41 -14.86
CA PHE A 224 1.21 -3.03 -13.88
C PHE A 224 2.58 -3.65 -14.18
N ARG A 225 3.61 -2.86 -13.94
CA ARG A 225 5.03 -3.23 -14.02
C ARG A 225 5.63 -3.29 -12.64
N TRP A 226 6.78 -3.95 -12.52
CA TRP A 226 7.58 -4.01 -11.30
C TRP A 226 8.85 -3.18 -11.45
N PRO A 227 9.38 -2.64 -10.34
CA PRO A 227 10.58 -1.83 -10.37
C PRO A 227 11.85 -2.64 -10.62
N SER A 228 12.92 -1.95 -11.04
CA SER A 228 14.22 -2.57 -11.31
C SER A 228 14.82 -3.30 -10.10
N SER A 229 14.55 -2.82 -8.89
CA SER A 229 14.95 -3.47 -7.64
C SER A 229 14.49 -4.92 -7.50
N TRP A 230 13.41 -5.31 -8.18
CA TRP A 230 12.94 -6.69 -8.13
C TRP A 230 13.89 -7.69 -8.80
N LYS A 231 14.81 -7.22 -9.67
CA LYS A 231 15.85 -8.05 -10.30
C LYS A 231 16.75 -8.78 -9.29
N HIS A 232 16.80 -8.29 -8.05
CA HIS A 232 17.67 -8.81 -6.99
C HIS A 232 16.93 -9.30 -5.74
N LEU A 233 15.61 -9.54 -5.83
CA LEU A 233 14.81 -10.06 -4.70
C LEU A 233 15.37 -11.36 -4.11
N PHE A 234 15.91 -12.21 -4.97
CA PHE A 234 16.50 -13.50 -4.60
C PHE A 234 18.04 -13.48 -4.60
N GLY A 235 18.63 -12.28 -4.49
CA GLY A 235 20.07 -12.07 -4.55
C GLY A 235 20.61 -11.89 -5.97
N THR A 236 21.93 -11.90 -6.08
CA THR A 236 22.64 -11.88 -7.37
C THR A 236 22.69 -13.27 -7.98
N ALA A 237 23.14 -13.36 -9.25
CA ALA A 237 23.33 -14.65 -9.90
C ALA A 237 24.15 -15.59 -9.00
N HIS A 238 23.69 -16.84 -8.88
CA HIS A 238 24.39 -17.84 -8.09
C HIS A 238 25.84 -17.99 -8.59
N PRO A 239 26.82 -18.19 -7.69
CA PRO A 239 28.18 -18.48 -8.09
C PRO A 239 28.20 -19.70 -9.01
N ARG A 240 28.70 -19.52 -10.25
CA ARG A 240 28.80 -20.63 -11.22
C ARG A 240 29.67 -21.78 -10.73
N THR A 241 30.52 -21.53 -9.73
CA THR A 241 31.39 -22.52 -9.08
C THR A 241 30.64 -23.50 -8.16
N LEU A 242 29.33 -23.30 -7.93
CA LEU A 242 28.50 -24.19 -7.12
C LEU A 242 27.79 -25.29 -7.94
N TYR A 243 27.96 -25.30 -9.27
CA TYR A 243 27.43 -26.28 -10.23
C TYR A 243 28.56 -26.81 -11.10
#